data_AF-A0ABD3IPJ2-F1
#
_entry.id   AF-A0ABD3IPJ2-F1
#
_cell.length_a   1.000
_cell.length_b   1.000
_cell.length_c   1.000
_cell.angle_alpha   90.00
_cell.angle_beta   90.00
_cell.angle_gamma   90.00
#
_symmetry.space_group_name_H-M   'P 1'
#
loop_
_entity.id
_entity.type
_entity.pdbx_description
1 polymer ?
#
loop_
_entity_poly.entity_id
_entity_poly.type
_entity_poly.pdbx_seq_one_letter_code
_entity_poly.pdbx_strand_id
1 'polypeptide(L)'
;MASPSLLLSLSLLSLLLPPALSLTCTSQKFNNTYNNCTDLPQLGAFLHYTYNASNSSLSIAYVAAPATGGAWVAWAINPTKTGMVGSQALMALRLNGSVVPKTYNISGYHSVVESRLSFNVWDLSADEVNGTMRIFATVQVPEKASSVNQVWQVGGAVSGNQPSIHPLVAANKESTGKLQLDSSSSSPAPAPSKSGVRAGRVNVGLLASVILLMGTFAVL
;
A
#
# COMPACT_ATOMS: atom_id res chain seq x y z
N MET A 1 -41.37 -10.52 21.36
CA MET A 1 -41.46 -9.10 20.97
C MET A 1 -40.35 -8.37 21.71
N ALA A 2 -39.34 -7.85 21.01
CA ALA A 2 -38.25 -7.12 21.66
C ALA A 2 -38.79 -5.80 22.22
N SER A 3 -38.38 -5.44 23.44
CA SER A 3 -38.79 -4.18 24.07
C SER A 3 -38.28 -2.98 23.25
N PRO A 4 -39.09 -1.91 23.08
CA PRO A 4 -38.66 -0.69 22.38
C PRO A 4 -37.42 -0.05 23.03
N SER A 5 -37.20 -0.27 24.32
CA SER A 5 -35.99 0.17 25.04
C SER A 5 -34.73 -0.58 24.59
N LEU A 6 -34.87 -1.86 24.20
CA LEU A 6 -33.77 -2.69 23.68
C LEU A 6 -33.41 -2.29 22.23
N LEU A 7 -34.40 -1.88 21.44
CA LEU A 7 -34.17 -1.39 20.08
C LEU A 7 -33.49 -0.01 20.07
N LEU A 8 -33.85 0.87 21.02
CA LEU A 8 -33.16 2.16 21.19
C LEU A 8 -31.70 1.97 21.62
N SER A 9 -31.42 1.04 22.56
CA SER A 9 -30.05 0.83 23.04
C SER A 9 -29.12 0.25 21.97
N LEU A 10 -29.60 -0.65 21.10
CA LEU A 10 -28.83 -1.16 19.96
C LEU A 10 -28.56 -0.08 18.90
N SER A 11 -29.52 0.82 18.68
CA SER A 11 -29.36 1.97 17.76
C SER A 11 -28.25 2.91 18.24
N LEU A 12 -28.26 3.29 19.52
CA LEU A 12 -27.20 4.16 20.08
C LEU A 12 -25.81 3.50 20.03
N LEU A 13 -25.71 2.18 20.21
CA LEU A 13 -24.43 1.47 20.19
C LEU A 13 -23.76 1.50 18.80
N SER A 14 -24.56 1.61 17.73
CA SER A 14 -24.07 1.69 16.35
C SER A 14 -23.42 3.04 16.02
N LEU A 15 -23.79 4.12 16.74
CA LEU A 15 -23.20 5.45 16.60
C LEU A 15 -21.86 5.61 17.35
N LEU A 16 -21.50 4.67 18.23
CA LEU A 16 -20.24 4.70 18.99
C LEU A 16 -19.07 4.06 18.24
N LEU A 17 -19.28 3.43 17.07
CA LEU A 17 -18.17 2.92 16.28
C LEU A 17 -17.46 4.10 15.59
N PRO A 18 -16.18 4.39 15.90
CA PRO A 18 -15.44 5.38 15.14
C PRO A 18 -15.36 4.93 13.67
N PRO A 19 -15.42 5.87 12.72
CA PRO A 19 -15.22 5.53 11.31
C PRO A 19 -13.87 4.83 11.17
N ALA A 20 -13.87 3.64 10.57
CA ALA A 20 -12.63 2.99 10.16
C ALA A 20 -11.96 3.89 9.11
N LEU A 21 -10.92 4.63 9.51
CA LEU A 21 -10.11 5.41 8.59
C LEU A 21 -9.36 4.41 7.72
N SER A 22 -9.81 4.23 6.48
CA SER A 22 -9.06 3.46 5.48
C SER A 22 -7.78 4.23 5.15
N LEU A 23 -6.63 3.63 5.47
CA LEU A 23 -5.34 4.20 5.11
C LEU A 23 -5.06 3.91 3.64
N THR A 24 -4.54 4.91 2.94
CA THR A 24 -4.01 4.78 1.58
C THR A 24 -2.50 5.02 1.62
N CYS A 25 -1.82 4.67 0.55
CA CYS A 25 -0.41 4.97 0.40
C CYS A 25 -0.16 6.49 0.60
N THR A 26 -0.96 7.36 0.00
CA THR A 26 -0.80 8.83 0.10
C THR A 26 -1.01 9.41 1.51
N SER A 27 -1.72 8.68 2.39
CA SER A 27 -1.91 9.10 3.79
C SER A 27 -0.71 8.77 4.67
N GLN A 28 0.18 7.87 4.26
CA GLN A 28 1.40 7.56 5.00
C GLN A 28 2.38 8.74 4.93
N LYS A 29 2.97 9.09 6.08
CA LYS A 29 3.96 10.15 6.21
C LYS A 29 5.26 9.59 6.77
N PHE A 30 6.36 10.04 6.17
CA PHE A 30 7.72 9.73 6.59
C PHE A 30 8.54 11.01 6.59
N ASN A 31 9.69 10.97 7.26
CA ASN A 31 10.66 12.07 7.20
C ASN A 31 11.29 12.17 5.80
N ASN A 32 11.42 11.04 5.10
CA ASN A 32 11.94 10.96 3.75
C ASN A 32 10.82 11.22 2.73
N THR A 33 11.15 11.89 1.62
CA THR A 33 10.21 12.16 0.52
C THR A 33 10.38 11.12 -0.58
N TYR A 34 9.26 10.59 -1.10
CA TYR A 34 9.24 9.64 -2.21
C TYR A 34 8.39 10.18 -3.35
N ASN A 35 8.81 9.96 -4.60
CA ASN A 35 8.13 10.48 -5.79
C ASN A 35 6.88 9.66 -6.15
N ASN A 36 6.92 8.37 -5.83
CA ASN A 36 5.88 7.43 -6.19
C ASN A 36 5.33 6.72 -4.96
N CYS A 37 4.08 6.27 -5.09
CA CYS A 37 3.31 5.62 -4.05
C CYS A 37 2.40 4.59 -4.71
N THR A 38 2.30 3.39 -4.14
CA THR A 38 1.39 2.35 -4.63
C THR A 38 0.74 1.63 -3.45
N ASP A 39 -0.59 1.54 -3.48
CA ASP A 39 -1.35 0.60 -2.67
C ASP A 39 -1.17 -0.79 -3.26
N LEU A 40 -0.58 -1.72 -2.49
CA LEU A 40 -0.37 -3.09 -2.96
C LEU A 40 -1.70 -3.85 -2.86
N PRO A 41 -2.08 -4.66 -3.87
CA PRO A 41 -3.41 -5.26 -3.93
C PRO A 41 -3.77 -6.21 -2.78
N GLN A 42 -2.78 -6.65 -2.00
CA GLN A 42 -2.94 -7.65 -0.95
C GLN A 42 -2.22 -7.22 0.33
N LEU A 43 -2.69 -7.78 1.45
CA LEU A 43 -2.09 -7.65 2.80
C LEU A 43 -2.11 -6.23 3.38
N GLY A 44 -2.94 -5.32 2.84
CA GLY A 44 -3.05 -3.94 3.34
C GLY A 44 -1.71 -3.22 3.34
N ALA A 45 -0.86 -3.55 2.37
CA ALA A 45 0.51 -3.09 2.30
C ALA A 45 0.65 -1.91 1.34
N PHE A 46 1.62 -1.04 1.62
CA PHE A 46 1.90 0.15 0.82
C PHE A 46 3.37 0.20 0.47
N LEU A 47 3.68 0.71 -0.72
CA LEU A 47 5.05 0.97 -1.15
C LEU A 47 5.18 2.41 -1.63
N HIS A 48 6.02 3.16 -0.93
CA HIS A 48 6.55 4.41 -1.44
C HIS A 48 7.91 4.15 -2.04
N TYR A 49 8.21 4.81 -3.16
CA TYR A 49 9.50 4.62 -3.80
C TYR A 49 9.94 5.81 -4.65
N THR A 50 11.25 5.93 -4.82
CA THR A 50 11.88 6.83 -5.79
C THR A 50 12.95 6.04 -6.52
N TYR A 51 12.86 6.01 -7.84
CA TYR A 51 13.89 5.43 -8.70
C TYR A 51 14.81 6.52 -9.24
N ASN A 52 16.11 6.32 -9.11
CA ASN A 52 17.13 7.17 -9.70
C ASN A 52 17.88 6.38 -10.79
N ALA A 53 17.60 6.73 -12.05
CA ALA A 53 18.20 6.08 -13.21
C ALA A 53 19.70 6.38 -13.37
N SER A 54 20.19 7.52 -12.87
CA SER A 54 21.60 7.92 -13.02
C SER A 54 22.56 7.01 -12.26
N ASN A 55 22.10 6.38 -11.17
CA ASN A 55 22.90 5.46 -10.36
C ASN A 55 22.23 4.08 -10.17
N SER A 56 21.15 3.80 -10.90
CA SER A 56 20.36 2.57 -10.81
C SER A 56 19.99 2.20 -9.37
N SER A 57 19.50 3.18 -8.61
CA SER A 57 19.08 3.00 -7.22
C SER A 57 17.58 3.15 -7.06
N LEU A 58 17.00 2.33 -6.19
CA LEU A 58 15.59 2.36 -5.82
C LEU A 58 15.49 2.54 -4.31
N SER A 59 15.10 3.75 -3.88
CA SER A 59 14.78 4.02 -2.49
C SER A 59 13.33 3.66 -2.21
N ILE A 60 13.06 2.96 -1.11
CA ILE A 60 11.74 2.47 -0.74
C ILE A 60 11.38 2.78 0.72
N ALA A 61 10.09 2.99 0.96
CA ALA A 61 9.45 2.77 2.25
C ALA A 61 8.29 1.80 2.05
N TYR A 62 8.46 0.57 2.53
CA TYR A 62 7.42 -0.45 2.56
C TYR A 62 6.72 -0.42 3.93
N VAL A 63 5.39 -0.51 3.92
CA VAL A 63 4.55 -0.39 5.11
C VAL A 63 3.53 -1.51 5.11
N ALA A 64 3.46 -2.28 6.19
CA ALA A 64 2.43 -3.30 6.38
C ALA A 64 2.21 -3.62 7.87
N ALA A 65 1.00 -4.02 8.22
CA ALA A 65 0.74 -4.65 9.50
C ALA A 65 1.20 -6.12 9.43
N PRO A 66 1.89 -6.66 10.46
CA PRO A 66 2.11 -8.10 10.56
C PRO A 66 0.79 -8.87 10.53
N ALA A 67 0.85 -10.19 10.29
CA ALA A 67 -0.32 -11.05 10.49
C ALA A 67 -0.86 -10.89 11.92
N THR A 68 -2.11 -11.26 12.18
CA THR A 68 -2.67 -11.23 13.55
C THR A 68 -1.80 -12.06 14.50
N GLY A 69 -1.29 -11.43 15.57
CA GLY A 69 -0.32 -12.07 16.49
C GLY A 69 1.08 -12.28 15.89
N GLY A 70 1.33 -11.71 14.71
CA GLY A 70 2.56 -11.84 13.95
C GLY A 70 3.63 -10.83 14.35
N ALA A 71 4.83 -11.09 13.88
CA ALA A 71 6.05 -10.44 14.32
C ALA A 71 6.98 -10.08 13.17
N TRP A 72 6.56 -10.21 11.90
CA TRP A 72 7.39 -9.76 10.79
C TRP A 72 6.60 -9.34 9.54
N VAL A 73 7.22 -8.44 8.78
CA VAL A 73 6.80 -8.05 7.42
C VAL A 73 8.00 -8.03 6.47
N ALA A 74 7.75 -8.16 5.18
CA ALA A 74 8.80 -8.27 4.17
C ALA A 74 8.43 -7.61 2.85
N TRP A 75 9.42 -6.98 2.22
CA TRP A 75 9.41 -6.64 0.80
C TRP A 75 10.66 -7.21 0.14
N ALA A 76 10.53 -7.72 -1.08
CA ALA A 76 11.60 -8.46 -1.74
C ALA A 76 11.63 -8.19 -3.24
N ILE A 77 12.84 -8.27 -3.81
CA ILE A 77 13.04 -8.34 -5.26
C ILE A 77 13.34 -9.79 -5.64
N ASN A 78 12.67 -10.31 -6.66
CA ASN A 78 13.12 -11.53 -7.32
C ASN A 78 13.85 -11.16 -8.62
N PRO A 79 15.17 -11.34 -8.70
CA PRO A 79 15.97 -10.92 -9.84
C PRO A 79 15.73 -11.78 -11.09
N THR A 80 15.05 -12.93 -10.96
CA THR A 80 14.90 -13.89 -12.06
C THR A 80 13.48 -13.93 -12.63
N LYS A 81 12.45 -13.95 -11.79
CA LYS A 81 11.04 -14.11 -12.22
C LYS A 81 10.07 -13.59 -11.17
N THR A 82 8.81 -13.42 -11.55
CA THR A 82 7.74 -13.17 -10.58
C THR A 82 7.51 -14.41 -9.69
N GLY A 83 7.34 -14.19 -8.39
CA GLY A 83 7.10 -15.25 -7.40
C GLY A 83 8.14 -15.30 -6.28
N MET A 84 7.83 -16.08 -5.25
CA MET A 84 8.56 -16.12 -3.98
C MET A 84 9.93 -16.82 -4.05
N VAL A 85 10.01 -17.94 -4.76
CA VAL A 85 11.26 -18.71 -4.86
C VAL A 85 12.24 -17.95 -5.75
N GLY A 86 13.41 -17.64 -5.20
CA GLY A 86 14.43 -16.77 -5.77
C GLY A 86 14.35 -15.32 -5.29
N SER A 87 13.35 -14.97 -4.48
CA SER A 87 13.24 -13.62 -3.90
C SER A 87 14.35 -13.34 -2.90
N GLN A 88 14.80 -12.10 -2.89
CA GLN A 88 15.79 -11.58 -1.96
C GLN A 88 15.14 -10.46 -1.17
N ALA A 89 14.91 -10.74 0.10
CA ALA A 89 13.99 -10.01 0.95
C ALA A 89 14.71 -9.07 1.90
N LEU A 90 14.12 -7.89 2.06
CA LEU A 90 14.28 -6.99 3.18
C LEU A 90 13.13 -7.29 4.15
N MET A 91 13.44 -7.55 5.42
CA MET A 91 12.45 -7.90 6.44
C MET A 91 12.58 -6.99 7.65
N ALA A 92 11.45 -6.61 8.21
CA ALA A 92 11.35 -6.05 9.56
C ALA A 92 10.88 -7.17 10.49
N LEU A 93 11.65 -7.47 11.54
CA LEU A 93 11.33 -8.47 12.56
C LEU A 93 11.13 -7.80 13.91
N ARG A 94 10.10 -8.20 14.64
CA ARG A 94 9.94 -7.84 16.06
C ARG A 94 10.69 -8.84 16.92
N LEU A 95 11.80 -8.38 17.49
CA LEU A 95 12.64 -9.14 18.41
C LEU A 95 12.63 -8.44 19.76
N ASN A 96 12.17 -9.13 20.81
CA ASN A 96 12.17 -8.61 22.18
C ASN A 96 11.54 -7.21 22.31
N GLY A 97 10.44 -6.97 21.59
CA GLY A 97 9.72 -5.69 21.57
C GLY A 97 10.30 -4.61 20.66
N SER A 98 11.46 -4.84 20.05
CA SER A 98 12.08 -3.91 19.08
C SER A 98 11.91 -4.42 17.65
N VAL A 99 11.68 -3.51 16.70
CA VAL A 99 11.65 -3.85 15.28
C VAL A 99 13.05 -3.66 14.69
N VAL A 100 13.60 -4.71 14.09
CA VAL A 100 14.94 -4.71 13.51
C VAL A 100 14.91 -5.11 12.03
N PRO A 101 15.70 -4.45 11.17
CA PRO A 101 15.79 -4.81 9.76
C PRO A 101 16.78 -5.97 9.56
N LYS A 102 16.45 -6.87 8.63
CA LYS A 102 17.24 -8.05 8.27
C LYS A 102 17.11 -8.38 6.78
N THR A 103 18.07 -9.11 6.23
CA THR A 103 18.05 -9.56 4.82
C THR A 103 18.06 -11.07 4.69
N TYR A 104 17.34 -11.58 3.69
CA TYR A 104 17.17 -13.02 3.49
C TYR A 104 17.13 -13.39 2.02
N ASN A 105 17.85 -14.45 1.65
CA ASN A 105 17.70 -15.11 0.36
C ASN A 105 16.68 -16.26 0.45
N ILE A 106 15.57 -16.16 -0.28
CA ILE A 106 14.48 -17.13 -0.29
C ILE A 106 14.68 -18.09 -1.47
N SER A 107 15.58 -19.05 -1.30
CA SER A 107 15.92 -20.02 -2.37
C SER A 107 14.93 -21.18 -2.50
N GLY A 108 14.01 -21.34 -1.55
CA GLY A 108 12.96 -22.37 -1.58
C GLY A 108 12.04 -22.34 -0.37
N TYR A 109 11.21 -23.36 -0.21
CA TYR A 109 10.24 -23.50 0.90
C TYR A 109 10.84 -24.22 2.12
N HIS A 110 12.03 -23.82 2.52
CA HIS A 110 12.74 -24.38 3.66
C HIS A 110 13.10 -23.29 4.67
N SER A 111 13.84 -23.67 5.72
CA SER A 111 14.31 -22.76 6.77
C SER A 111 14.97 -21.51 6.17
N VAL A 112 14.46 -20.34 6.55
CA VAL A 112 14.93 -19.04 6.07
C VAL A 112 16.02 -18.53 7.01
N VAL A 113 17.22 -18.31 6.48
CA VAL A 113 18.41 -17.90 7.24
C VAL A 113 18.89 -16.53 6.77
N GLU A 114 19.23 -15.67 7.74
CA GLU A 114 19.76 -14.33 7.47
C GLU A 114 20.99 -14.44 6.55
N SER A 115 20.99 -13.66 5.48
CA SER A 115 22.00 -13.76 4.43
C SER A 115 22.14 -12.45 3.68
N ARG A 116 23.33 -12.24 3.08
CA ARG A 116 23.56 -11.13 2.17
C ARG A 116 22.79 -11.32 0.86
N LEU A 117 22.41 -10.21 0.25
CA LEU A 117 21.75 -10.19 -1.06
C LEU A 117 22.79 -10.08 -2.18
N SER A 118 22.42 -10.48 -3.39
CA SER A 118 23.24 -10.39 -4.61
C SER A 118 23.30 -8.97 -5.17
N PHE A 119 22.48 -8.07 -4.66
CA PHE A 119 22.51 -6.63 -4.97
C PHE A 119 22.81 -5.84 -3.70
N ASN A 120 23.39 -4.65 -3.88
CA ASN A 120 23.73 -3.79 -2.77
C ASN A 120 22.47 -3.21 -2.13
N VAL A 121 22.50 -3.13 -0.80
CA VAL A 121 21.48 -2.51 0.04
C VAL A 121 22.17 -1.53 0.97
N TRP A 122 21.68 -0.31 1.06
CA TRP A 122 22.14 0.71 1.99
C TRP A 122 20.95 1.43 2.62
N ASP A 123 21.23 2.20 3.69
CA ASP A 123 20.22 2.91 4.48
C ASP A 123 19.08 2.02 4.97
N LEU A 124 19.38 0.74 5.20
CA LEU A 124 18.40 -0.24 5.66
C LEU A 124 18.04 0.03 7.13
N SER A 125 16.80 0.42 7.38
CA SER A 125 16.24 0.58 8.72
C SER A 125 14.82 0.04 8.79
N ALA A 126 14.36 -0.26 10.00
CA ALA A 126 12.98 -0.62 10.24
C ALA A 126 12.49 -0.03 11.54
N ASP A 127 11.20 0.30 11.59
CA ASP A 127 10.53 0.76 12.79
C ASP A 127 9.05 0.35 12.76
N GLU A 128 8.29 0.83 13.75
CA GLU A 128 6.87 0.59 13.84
C GLU A 128 6.12 1.78 14.41
N VAL A 129 4.96 2.07 13.83
CA VAL A 129 4.04 3.10 14.28
C VAL A 129 2.64 2.54 14.25
N ASN A 130 1.91 2.65 15.37
CA ASN A 130 0.51 2.22 15.49
C ASN A 130 0.27 0.77 15.02
N GLY A 131 1.17 -0.15 15.37
CA GLY A 131 1.06 -1.57 15.02
C GLY A 131 1.42 -1.90 13.56
N THR A 132 1.85 -0.91 12.77
CA THR A 132 2.28 -1.10 11.38
C THR A 132 3.79 -1.00 11.31
N MET A 133 4.43 -2.05 10.78
CA MET A 133 5.87 -2.08 10.57
C MET A 133 6.25 -1.39 9.28
N ARG A 134 7.41 -0.72 9.29
CA ARG A 134 7.93 0.00 8.14
C ARG A 134 9.36 -0.44 7.86
N ILE A 135 9.68 -0.66 6.60
CA ILE A 135 11.02 -0.96 6.11
C ILE A 135 11.45 0.19 5.22
N PHE A 136 12.60 0.78 5.53
CA PHE A 136 13.25 1.79 4.71
C PHE A 136 14.55 1.22 4.18
N ALA A 137 14.83 1.44 2.90
CA ALA A 137 16.09 1.02 2.30
C ALA A 137 16.31 1.74 0.97
N THR A 138 17.55 1.73 0.51
CA THR A 138 17.86 1.90 -0.91
C THR A 138 18.54 0.64 -1.42
N VAL A 139 18.08 0.15 -2.57
CA VAL A 139 18.59 -1.05 -3.22
C VAL A 139 19.14 -0.73 -4.59
N GLN A 140 20.21 -1.41 -4.98
CA GLN A 140 20.67 -1.39 -6.36
C GLN A 140 19.75 -2.24 -7.23
N VAL A 141 19.31 -1.67 -8.34
CA VAL A 141 18.56 -2.38 -9.39
C VAL A 141 19.43 -2.54 -10.63
N PRO A 142 19.12 -3.48 -11.54
CA PRO A 142 19.91 -3.62 -12.77
C PRO A 142 19.91 -2.33 -13.58
N GLU A 143 21.05 -2.02 -14.22
CA GLU A 143 21.16 -0.84 -15.07
C GLU A 143 20.11 -0.87 -16.19
N LYS A 144 19.48 0.29 -16.43
CA LYS A 144 18.45 0.46 -17.47
C LYS A 144 17.23 -0.45 -17.28
N ALA A 145 17.03 -1.03 -16.09
CA ALA A 145 15.82 -1.77 -15.78
C ALA A 145 14.60 -0.85 -15.90
N SER A 146 13.60 -1.29 -16.67
CA SER A 146 12.28 -0.65 -16.70
C SER A 146 11.36 -1.13 -15.59
N SER A 147 11.65 -2.28 -14.99
CA SER A 147 10.88 -2.85 -13.89
C SER A 147 11.70 -3.83 -13.05
N VAL A 148 11.22 -4.12 -11.84
CA VAL A 148 11.67 -5.24 -11.00
C VAL A 148 10.51 -6.14 -10.62
N ASN A 149 10.77 -7.44 -10.45
CA ASN A 149 9.76 -8.35 -9.88
C ASN A 149 9.78 -8.19 -8.37
N GLN A 150 8.64 -7.80 -7.80
CA GLN A 150 8.49 -7.63 -6.37
C GLN A 150 7.60 -8.71 -5.74
N VAL A 151 7.88 -8.98 -4.48
CA VAL A 151 7.09 -9.85 -3.59
C VAL A 151 6.98 -9.14 -2.26
N TRP A 152 5.83 -9.23 -1.61
CA TRP A 152 5.64 -8.72 -0.27
C TRP A 152 4.95 -9.77 0.59
N GLN A 153 5.24 -9.76 1.89
CA GLN A 153 4.67 -10.71 2.83
C GLN A 153 4.50 -10.09 4.22
N VAL A 154 3.61 -10.71 4.97
CA VAL A 154 3.43 -10.51 6.40
C VAL A 154 3.34 -11.88 7.06
N GLY A 155 3.88 -12.06 8.25
CA GLY A 155 3.86 -13.37 8.88
C GLY A 155 3.92 -13.37 10.39
N GLY A 156 4.00 -14.61 10.91
CA GLY A 156 3.78 -14.96 12.30
C GLY A 156 4.99 -14.70 13.19
N ALA A 157 5.29 -15.65 14.06
CA ALA A 157 6.35 -15.53 15.05
C ALA A 157 7.76 -15.44 14.43
N VAL A 158 8.70 -14.95 15.23
CA VAL A 158 10.13 -14.96 14.92
C VAL A 158 10.86 -15.65 16.08
N SER A 159 11.75 -16.59 15.77
CA SER A 159 12.61 -17.28 16.75
C SER A 159 14.07 -16.90 16.50
N GLY A 160 14.68 -16.14 17.41
CA GLY A 160 15.98 -15.52 17.13
C GLY A 160 15.89 -14.62 15.89
N ASN A 161 16.69 -14.88 14.85
CA ASN A 161 16.59 -14.18 13.56
C ASN A 161 15.86 -15.01 12.50
N GLN A 162 15.08 -16.00 12.90
CA GLN A 162 14.39 -16.90 11.97
C GLN A 162 12.89 -16.60 11.95
N PRO A 163 12.38 -15.99 10.87
CA PRO A 163 10.93 -15.80 10.73
C PRO A 163 10.25 -17.15 10.49
N SER A 164 9.06 -17.33 11.09
CA SER A 164 8.20 -18.46 10.75
C SER A 164 7.68 -18.30 9.31
N ILE A 165 7.18 -19.39 8.73
CA ILE A 165 6.43 -19.31 7.48
C ILE A 165 5.26 -18.31 7.60
N HIS A 166 4.98 -17.57 6.53
CA HIS A 166 3.77 -16.74 6.46
C HIS A 166 2.53 -17.62 6.22
N PRO A 167 1.31 -17.10 6.45
CA PRO A 167 0.09 -17.82 6.12
C PRO A 167 0.04 -18.24 4.64
N LEU A 168 -0.51 -19.43 4.36
CA LEU A 168 -0.61 -19.98 3.00
C LEU A 168 -1.97 -19.67 2.32
N VAL A 169 -2.59 -18.57 2.72
CA VAL A 169 -3.87 -18.09 2.19
C VAL A 169 -3.68 -17.37 0.85
N ALA A 170 -4.79 -17.11 0.15
CA ALA A 170 -4.78 -16.50 -1.18
C ALA A 170 -4.03 -15.15 -1.20
N ALA A 171 -4.31 -14.25 -0.25
CA ALA A 171 -3.66 -12.95 -0.17
C ALA A 171 -2.12 -13.07 -0.17
N ASN A 172 -1.55 -13.97 0.64
CA ASN A 172 -0.10 -14.19 0.65
C ASN A 172 0.42 -14.82 -0.66
N LYS A 173 -0.31 -15.76 -1.25
CA LYS A 173 0.08 -16.40 -2.53
C LYS A 173 0.06 -15.42 -3.70
N GLU A 174 -0.84 -14.45 -3.66
CA GLU A 174 -1.03 -13.42 -4.68
C GLU A 174 -0.17 -12.17 -4.47
N SER A 175 0.59 -12.09 -3.36
CA SER A 175 1.41 -10.93 -3.01
C SER A 175 2.72 -10.86 -3.81
N THR A 176 2.59 -10.76 -5.12
CA THR A 176 3.68 -10.57 -6.08
C THR A 176 3.24 -9.68 -7.23
N GLY A 177 4.19 -9.02 -7.89
CA GLY A 177 3.91 -8.18 -9.04
C GLY A 177 5.16 -7.63 -9.70
N LYS A 178 4.98 -6.75 -10.68
CA LYS A 178 6.07 -5.95 -11.26
C LYS A 178 5.95 -4.52 -10.77
N LEU A 179 7.06 -3.96 -10.30
CA LEU A 179 7.20 -2.54 -10.00
C LEU A 179 7.82 -1.88 -11.23
N GLN A 180 7.10 -0.96 -11.88
CA GLN A 180 7.67 -0.15 -12.95
C GLN A 180 8.61 0.90 -12.35
N LEU A 181 9.77 1.07 -12.98
CA LEU A 181 10.81 2.00 -12.55
C LEU A 181 10.72 3.27 -13.39
N ASP A 182 9.76 4.12 -13.04
CA ASP A 182 9.57 5.39 -13.70
C ASP A 182 10.49 6.44 -13.08
N SER A 183 11.38 7.00 -13.90
CA SER A 183 12.24 8.14 -13.51
C SER A 183 11.50 9.48 -13.52
N SER A 184 10.16 9.47 -13.52
CA SER A 184 9.35 10.69 -13.59
C SER A 184 9.55 11.55 -12.33
N SER A 185 10.21 12.69 -12.53
CA SER A 185 10.03 13.87 -11.70
C SER A 185 8.57 14.30 -11.82
N SER A 186 7.77 14.12 -10.76
CA SER A 186 6.45 14.73 -10.51
C SER A 186 5.68 15.20 -11.76
N SER A 187 4.70 14.44 -12.21
CA SER A 187 3.69 14.96 -13.13
C SER A 187 3.00 16.19 -12.52
N PRO A 188 2.85 17.32 -13.23
CA PRO A 188 2.02 18.42 -12.77
C PRO A 188 0.57 17.93 -12.64
N ALA A 189 -0.13 18.41 -11.60
CA ALA A 189 -1.56 18.18 -11.45
C ALA A 189 -2.31 18.57 -12.74
N PRO A 190 -3.40 17.87 -13.12
CA PRO A 190 -4.18 18.24 -14.29
C PRO A 190 -4.68 19.68 -14.13
N ALA A 191 -4.39 20.53 -15.12
CA ALA A 191 -4.96 21.87 -15.18
C ALA A 191 -6.51 21.76 -15.25
N PRO A 192 -7.25 22.69 -14.61
CA PRO A 192 -8.70 22.66 -14.67
C PRO A 192 -9.17 22.82 -16.13
N SER A 193 -9.97 21.86 -16.59
CA SER A 193 -10.57 21.86 -17.92
C SER A 193 -11.40 23.12 -18.14
N LYS A 194 -10.96 23.98 -19.05
CA LYS A 194 -11.79 25.06 -19.59
C LYS A 194 -12.82 24.45 -20.54
N SER A 195 -14.05 24.29 -20.09
CA SER A 195 -15.19 24.00 -20.97
C SER A 195 -15.36 25.14 -21.97
N GLY A 196 -14.93 24.91 -23.21
CA GLY A 196 -15.20 25.80 -24.33
C GLY A 196 -16.67 25.69 -24.73
N VAL A 197 -17.48 26.66 -24.30
CA VAL A 197 -18.82 26.85 -24.86
C VAL A 197 -18.68 27.60 -26.19
N ARG A 198 -19.05 26.91 -27.26
CA ARG A 198 -19.10 27.40 -28.63
C ARG A 198 -20.23 28.42 -28.74
N ALA A 199 -19.90 29.70 -28.89
CA ALA A 199 -20.87 30.77 -29.10
C ALA A 199 -21.45 30.69 -30.53
N GLY A 200 -22.65 30.12 -30.66
CA GLY A 200 -23.53 30.29 -31.82
C GLY A 200 -24.49 31.45 -31.56
N ARG A 201 -24.50 32.43 -32.46
CA ARG A 201 -25.22 33.70 -32.37
C ARG A 201 -26.53 33.61 -33.15
N VAL A 202 -27.71 33.67 -32.52
CA VAL A 202 -28.98 34.15 -33.14
C VAL A 202 -29.89 34.80 -32.09
N ASN A 203 -30.58 35.85 -32.54
CA ASN A 203 -31.38 36.87 -31.86
C ASN A 203 -32.76 36.44 -31.29
N VAL A 204 -33.14 37.13 -30.20
CA VAL A 204 -34.43 37.78 -29.86
C VAL A 204 -35.75 36.96 -29.75
N GLY A 205 -36.40 37.08 -28.58
CA GLY A 205 -37.84 36.81 -28.34
C GLY A 205 -38.10 36.34 -26.90
N LEU A 206 -38.36 37.23 -25.94
CA LEU A 206 -39.68 37.68 -25.43
C LEU A 206 -40.44 36.65 -24.55
N LEU A 207 -40.54 36.99 -23.25
CA LEU A 207 -41.59 36.73 -22.23
C LEU A 207 -42.10 35.29 -21.98
N ALA A 208 -41.99 34.83 -20.73
CA ALA A 208 -43.10 34.82 -19.75
C ALA A 208 -42.82 33.84 -18.59
N SER A 209 -42.93 34.35 -17.37
CA SER A 209 -43.00 33.56 -16.14
C SER A 209 -44.30 32.78 -16.07
N VAL A 210 -44.24 31.48 -15.72
CA VAL A 210 -45.39 30.76 -15.14
C VAL A 210 -44.88 29.87 -14.02
N ILE A 211 -45.19 30.28 -12.79
CA ILE A 211 -45.22 29.43 -11.60
C ILE A 211 -46.49 28.57 -11.74
N LEU A 212 -46.39 27.24 -11.59
CA LEU A 212 -47.54 26.45 -11.19
C LEU A 212 -47.18 25.29 -10.26
N LEU A 213 -48.01 25.21 -9.24
CA LEU A 213 -48.06 24.36 -8.07
C LEU A 213 -48.46 22.90 -8.37
N MET A 214 -48.11 22.04 -7.40
CA MET A 214 -48.83 20.84 -6.93
C MET A 214 -48.88 19.59 -7.81
N GLY A 215 -48.65 18.44 -7.17
CA GLY A 215 -48.95 17.13 -7.74
C GLY A 215 -48.44 15.97 -6.90
N THR A 216 -49.01 15.78 -5.70
CA THR A 216 -48.99 14.49 -4.98
C THR A 216 -49.57 13.38 -5.84
N PHE A 217 -48.93 12.22 -5.93
CA PHE A 217 -49.61 10.93 -6.13
C PHE A 217 -48.91 9.82 -5.35
N ALA A 218 -49.71 9.15 -4.53
CA ALA A 218 -49.41 7.92 -3.83
C ALA A 218 -49.91 6.70 -4.65
N VAL A 219 -49.56 5.51 -4.16
CA VAL A 219 -50.09 4.17 -4.47
C VAL A 219 -49.40 3.51 -5.69
N LEU A 220 -48.85 2.28 -5.64
CA LEU A 220 -49.03 1.13 -4.73
C LEU A 220 -47.79 0.80 -3.87
#